data_AF-A0A0D8XYG5-F1
#
_entry.id   AF-A0A0D8XYG5-F1
#
_cell.length_a   1.000
_cell.length_b   1.000
_cell.length_c   1.000
_cell.angle_alpha   90.00
_cell.angle_beta   90.00
_cell.angle_gamma   90.00
#
_symmetry.space_group_name_H-M   'P 1'
#
loop_
_entity.id
_entity.type
_entity.pdbx_description
1 polymer ?
#
loop_
_entity_poly.entity_id
_entity_poly.type
_entity_poly.pdbx_seq_one_letter_code
_entity_poly.pdbx_strand_id
1 'polypeptide(L)'
;MKLLIEAASSPAPVTKSLVICVFLFLCGEIKSILLGIHNYVVVRDASTALSLIINSISKKSLRLASWSRVEWPSARVVNLVAVDAEALAAAAPFAHYVWAAVLESHHAFIRLSLARDSAYTKLDKSGGADTSCVQMMTVRHEI
;
A
#
# COMPACT_ATOMS: atom_id res chain seq x y z
N MET A 1 6.98 14.34 -6.80
CA MET A 1 8.36 14.88 -6.69
C MET A 1 9.01 15.20 -8.03
N LYS A 2 8.99 14.31 -9.04
CA LYS A 2 9.57 14.61 -10.37
C LYS A 2 9.02 15.89 -11.03
N LEU A 3 7.73 16.19 -10.85
CA LEU A 3 7.09 17.41 -11.38
C LEU A 3 7.62 18.72 -10.75
N LEU A 4 8.10 18.68 -9.50
CA LEU A 4 8.67 19.87 -8.84
C LEU A 4 10.10 20.16 -9.32
N ILE A 5 10.87 19.11 -9.62
CA ILE A 5 12.24 19.24 -10.13
C ILE A 5 12.23 19.81 -11.55
N GLU A 6 11.30 19.35 -12.40
CA GLU A 6 11.11 19.88 -13.76
C GLU A 6 10.64 21.35 -13.74
N ALA A 7 9.74 21.71 -12.82
CA ALA A 7 9.23 23.07 -12.66
C ALA A 7 10.27 24.04 -12.07
N ALA A 8 11.23 23.56 -11.28
CA ALA A 8 12.32 24.38 -10.74
C ALA A 8 13.48 24.58 -11.74
N SER A 9 13.60 23.71 -12.75
CA SER A 9 14.66 23.74 -13.77
C SER A 9 14.33 24.67 -14.97
N SER A 10 13.04 25.02 -15.14
CA SER A 10 12.57 25.90 -16.23
C SER A 10 12.29 27.32 -15.70
N PRO A 11 12.57 28.41 -16.44
CA PRO A 11 12.19 29.77 -16.07
C PRO A 11 10.68 29.99 -16.26
N ALA A 12 9.87 29.13 -15.64
CA ALA A 12 8.42 29.22 -15.64
C ALA A 12 7.98 30.24 -14.57
N PRO A 13 6.90 31.00 -14.84
CA PRO A 13 6.41 32.02 -13.90
C PRO A 13 6.10 31.39 -12.54
N VAL A 14 6.53 32.06 -11.47
CA VAL A 14 6.40 31.63 -10.05
C VAL A 14 5.00 31.11 -9.68
N THR A 15 3.97 31.59 -10.37
CA THR A 15 2.58 31.13 -10.27
C THR A 15 2.40 29.64 -10.52
N LYS A 16 3.12 29.04 -11.49
CA LYS A 16 2.98 27.60 -11.79
C LYS A 16 3.58 26.71 -10.70
N SER A 17 4.74 27.09 -10.16
CA SER A 17 5.37 26.39 -9.04
C SER A 17 4.49 26.49 -7.78
N LEU A 18 3.93 27.67 -7.50
CA LEU A 18 3.03 27.89 -6.37
C LEU A 18 1.75 27.04 -6.47
N VAL A 19 1.13 26.96 -7.64
CA VAL A 19 -0.04 26.09 -7.87
C VAL A 19 0.29 24.61 -7.64
N ILE A 20 1.46 24.14 -8.08
CA ILE A 20 1.90 22.76 -7.86
C ILE A 20 2.14 22.48 -6.37
N CYS A 21 2.74 23.41 -5.63
CA CYS A 21 2.94 23.28 -4.18
C CYS A 21 1.61 23.21 -3.42
N VAL A 22 0.67 24.10 -3.73
CA VAL A 22 -0.68 24.10 -3.11
C VAL A 22 -1.42 22.80 -3.43
N PHE A 23 -1.33 22.31 -4.66
CA PHE A 23 -1.93 21.04 -5.05
C PHE A 23 -1.32 19.84 -4.30
N LEU A 24 -0.01 19.81 -4.14
CA LEU A 24 0.67 18.74 -3.39
C LEU A 24 0.35 18.77 -1.90
N PHE A 25 0.22 19.96 -1.32
CA PHE A 25 -0.19 20.14 0.06
C PHE A 25 -1.61 19.61 0.27
N LEU A 26 -2.57 20.04 -0.55
CA LEU A 26 -3.95 19.55 -0.50
C LEU A 26 -4.04 18.02 -0.69
N CYS A 27 -3.28 17.47 -1.63
CA CYS A 27 -3.22 16.03 -1.86
C CYS A 27 -2.66 15.28 -0.63
N GLY A 28 -1.65 15.85 0.05
CA GLY A 28 -1.09 15.31 1.29
C GLY A 28 -2.11 15.29 2.43
N GLU A 29 -2.82 16.40 2.64
CA GLU A 29 -3.87 16.53 3.66
C GLU A 29 -5.03 15.55 3.41
N ILE A 30 -5.52 15.46 2.16
CA ILE A 30 -6.59 14.52 1.79
C ILE A 30 -6.16 13.07 2.06
N LYS A 31 -4.92 12.71 1.71
CA LYS A 31 -4.37 11.38 1.99
C LYS A 31 -4.31 11.10 3.49
N SER A 32 -3.89 12.08 4.30
CA SER A 32 -3.79 11.96 5.76
C SER A 32 -5.17 11.73 6.39
N ILE A 33 -6.16 12.54 6.00
CA ILE A 33 -7.54 12.45 6.48
C ILE A 33 -8.17 11.12 6.07
N LEU A 34 -8.00 10.70 4.80
CA LEU A 34 -8.58 9.45 4.30
C LEU A 34 -7.99 8.24 5.03
N LEU A 35 -6.69 8.24 5.30
CA LEU A 35 -6.03 7.18 6.06
C LEU A 35 -6.53 7.16 7.52
N GLY A 36 -6.73 8.33 8.12
CA GLY A 36 -7.31 8.48 9.45
C GLY A 36 -8.72 7.92 9.55
N ILE A 37 -9.59 8.27 8.60
CA ILE A 37 -10.98 7.76 8.53
C ILE A 37 -10.98 6.25 8.33
N HIS A 38 -10.16 5.73 7.41
CA HIS A 38 -10.07 4.30 7.14
C HIS A 38 -9.65 3.52 8.39
N ASN A 39 -8.60 3.99 9.09
CA ASN A 39 -8.14 3.36 10.32
C ASN A 39 -9.21 3.43 11.42
N TYR A 40 -9.91 4.57 11.54
CA TYR A 40 -11.00 4.73 12.50
C TYR A 40 -12.15 3.76 12.24
N VAL A 41 -12.59 3.62 11.00
CA VAL A 41 -13.69 2.70 10.63
C VAL A 41 -13.27 1.25 10.84
N VAL A 42 -12.05 0.86 10.44
CA VAL A 42 -11.55 -0.51 10.64
C VAL A 42 -11.47 -0.88 12.12
N VAL A 43 -10.94 0.02 12.97
CA VAL A 43 -10.86 -0.21 14.42
C VAL A 43 -12.26 -0.29 15.04
N ARG A 44 -13.20 0.55 14.60
CA ARG A 44 -14.60 0.52 15.05
C ARG A 44 -15.29 -0.79 14.66
N ASP A 45 -15.12 -1.23 13.41
CA ASP A 45 -15.76 -2.45 12.92
C ASP A 45 -15.14 -3.70 13.59
N ALA A 46 -13.82 -3.72 13.80
CA ALA A 46 -13.12 -4.76 14.54
C ALA A 46 -13.58 -4.84 16.01
N SER A 47 -13.66 -3.71 16.71
CA SER A 47 -14.14 -3.66 18.11
C SER A 47 -15.60 -4.07 18.25
N THR A 48 -16.45 -3.72 17.28
CA THR A 48 -17.85 -4.17 17.24
C THR A 48 -17.95 -5.68 17.02
N ALA A 49 -17.20 -6.23 16.06
CA ALA A 49 -17.17 -7.67 15.81
C ALA A 49 -16.66 -8.47 17.03
N LEU A 50 -15.61 -7.98 17.69
CA LEU A 50 -15.09 -8.55 18.93
C LEU A 50 -16.12 -8.55 20.06
N SER A 51 -16.83 -7.44 20.24
CA SER A 51 -17.90 -7.32 21.24
C SER A 51 -19.03 -8.33 21.01
N LEU A 52 -19.38 -8.57 19.74
CA LEU A 52 -20.37 -9.59 19.37
C LEU A 52 -19.88 -11.01 19.68
N ILE A 53 -18.61 -11.31 19.41
CA ILE A 53 -17.98 -12.59 19.73
C ILE A 53 -17.97 -12.82 21.24
N ILE A 54 -17.55 -11.83 22.04
CA ILE A 54 -17.58 -11.88 23.51
C ILE A 54 -18.99 -12.19 24.03
N ASN A 55 -20.00 -11.48 23.54
CA ASN A 55 -21.39 -11.66 23.95
C ASN A 55 -21.92 -13.05 23.58
N SER A 56 -21.57 -13.54 22.38
CA SER A 56 -21.93 -14.89 21.92
C SER A 56 -21.29 -15.99 22.77
N ILE A 57 -19.98 -15.86 23.07
CA ILE A 57 -19.25 -16.81 23.91
C ILE A 57 -19.78 -16.80 25.33
N SER A 58 -20.05 -15.62 25.91
CA SER A 58 -20.62 -15.49 27.26
C SER A 58 -21.99 -16.17 27.37
N LYS A 59 -22.86 -16.00 26.36
CA LYS A 59 -24.16 -16.68 26.31
C LYS A 59 -24.02 -18.20 26.18
N LYS A 60 -23.03 -18.67 25.41
CA LYS A 60 -22.73 -20.11 25.28
C LYS A 60 -22.11 -20.69 26.55
N SER A 61 -21.22 -19.97 27.22
CA SER A 61 -20.54 -20.40 28.44
C SER A 61 -21.50 -20.60 29.62
N LEU A 62 -22.58 -19.81 29.68
CA LEU A 62 -23.68 -19.99 30.62
C LEU A 62 -24.46 -21.30 30.39
N ARG A 63 -24.60 -21.74 29.14
CA ARG A 63 -25.36 -22.94 28.73
C ARG A 63 -24.55 -24.25 28.73
N LEU A 64 -23.27 -24.23 29.10
CA LEU A 64 -22.40 -25.41 29.09
C LEU A 64 -22.71 -26.39 30.24
N ALA A 65 -22.62 -27.69 29.93
CA ALA A 65 -22.91 -28.78 30.84
C ALA A 65 -21.99 -28.77 32.08
N SER A 66 -22.51 -29.23 33.22
CA SER A 66 -21.85 -29.26 34.53
C SER A 66 -20.40 -29.77 34.49
N TRP A 67 -20.14 -30.82 33.71
CA TRP A 67 -18.83 -31.47 33.61
C TRP A 67 -17.76 -30.60 32.93
N SER A 68 -18.13 -29.85 31.88
CA SER A 68 -17.21 -28.92 31.19
C SER A 68 -16.92 -27.66 32.02
N ARG A 69 -17.80 -27.30 32.96
CA ARG A 69 -17.67 -26.11 33.81
C ARG A 69 -16.57 -26.27 34.87
N VAL A 70 -16.22 -27.52 35.21
CA VAL A 70 -15.13 -27.86 36.13
C VAL A 70 -13.77 -27.57 35.51
N GLU A 71 -13.63 -27.84 34.20
CA GLU A 71 -12.37 -27.61 33.47
C GLU A 71 -12.24 -26.16 32.96
N TRP A 72 -13.36 -25.54 32.53
CA TRP A 72 -13.40 -24.17 32.03
C TRP A 72 -14.48 -23.33 32.73
N PRO A 73 -14.14 -22.62 33.81
CA PRO A 73 -15.06 -21.68 34.45
C PRO A 73 -15.48 -20.57 33.50
N SER A 74 -16.77 -20.24 33.43
CA SER A 74 -17.31 -19.16 32.58
C SER A 74 -16.55 -17.83 32.77
N ALA A 75 -16.21 -17.48 34.00
CA ALA A 75 -15.47 -16.24 34.30
C ALA A 75 -14.05 -16.24 33.70
N ARG A 76 -13.37 -17.41 33.67
CA ARG A 76 -12.05 -17.55 33.05
C ARG A 76 -12.14 -17.38 31.54
N VAL A 77 -13.14 -17.99 30.90
CA VAL A 77 -13.35 -17.87 29.44
C VAL A 77 -13.65 -16.42 29.06
N VAL A 78 -14.55 -15.75 29.78
CA VAL A 78 -14.86 -14.34 29.51
C VAL A 78 -13.64 -13.44 29.69
N ASN A 79 -12.83 -13.66 30.74
CA ASN A 79 -11.59 -12.91 30.94
C ASN A 79 -10.59 -13.12 29.80
N LEU A 80 -10.45 -14.36 29.33
CA LEU A 80 -9.53 -14.70 28.24
C LEU A 80 -9.97 -14.05 26.93
N VAL A 81 -11.27 -14.08 26.62
CA VAL A 81 -11.81 -13.41 25.43
C VAL A 81 -11.74 -11.89 25.54
N ALA A 82 -11.87 -11.32 26.74
CA ALA A 82 -11.70 -9.88 26.94
C ALA A 82 -10.27 -9.42 26.65
N VAL A 83 -9.27 -10.15 27.16
CA VAL A 83 -7.84 -9.89 26.88
C VAL A 83 -7.52 -10.12 25.41
N ASP A 84 -8.03 -11.21 24.81
CA ASP A 84 -7.83 -11.49 23.39
C ASP A 84 -8.50 -10.43 22.50
N ALA A 85 -9.65 -9.90 22.89
CA ALA A 85 -10.31 -8.83 22.16
C ALA A 85 -9.50 -7.53 22.22
N GLU A 86 -8.93 -7.19 23.38
CA GLU A 86 -8.05 -6.04 23.50
C GLU A 86 -6.79 -6.19 22.63
N ALA A 87 -6.16 -7.36 22.66
CA ALA A 87 -5.01 -7.68 21.83
C ALA A 87 -5.35 -7.68 20.33
N LEU A 88 -6.51 -8.21 19.94
CA LEU A 88 -6.93 -8.23 18.53
C LEU A 88 -7.35 -6.85 18.02
N ALA A 89 -7.96 -6.01 18.85
CA ALA A 89 -8.25 -4.62 18.52
C ALA A 89 -6.95 -3.82 18.31
N ALA A 90 -5.92 -4.07 19.14
CA ALA A 90 -4.59 -3.53 18.94
C ALA A 90 -3.88 -4.11 17.70
N ALA A 91 -4.20 -5.34 17.31
CA ALA A 91 -3.63 -6.01 16.14
C ALA A 91 -4.30 -5.62 14.80
N ALA A 92 -5.57 -5.19 14.83
CA ALA A 92 -6.36 -4.86 13.65
C ALA A 92 -5.73 -3.83 12.69
N PRO A 93 -5.03 -2.78 13.15
CA PRO A 93 -4.35 -1.84 12.26
C PRO A 93 -3.26 -2.51 11.41
N PHE A 94 -2.57 -3.52 11.95
CA PHE A 94 -1.45 -4.19 11.26
C PHE A 94 -1.91 -4.98 10.03
N ALA A 95 -3.14 -5.52 10.02
CA ALA A 95 -3.68 -6.21 8.85
C ALA A 95 -3.76 -5.29 7.62
N HIS A 96 -4.01 -4.00 7.82
CA HIS A 96 -4.05 -3.02 6.73
C HIS A 96 -2.64 -2.67 6.20
N TYR A 97 -1.60 -2.76 7.04
CA TYR A 97 -0.22 -2.58 6.57
C TYR A 97 0.24 -3.74 5.69
N VAL A 98 -0.23 -4.97 5.96
CA VAL A 98 0.16 -6.16 5.19
C VAL A 98 -0.27 -6.03 3.71
N TRP A 99 -1.54 -5.72 3.43
CA TRP A 99 -1.99 -5.61 2.03
C TRP A 99 -1.47 -4.33 1.35
N ALA A 100 -1.27 -3.24 2.10
CA ALA A 100 -0.72 -2.00 1.57
C ALA A 100 0.73 -2.20 1.10
N ALA A 101 1.55 -2.91 1.87
CA ALA A 101 2.91 -3.26 1.50
C ALA A 101 2.97 -4.14 0.23
N VAL A 102 2.03 -5.07 0.09
CA VAL A 102 1.92 -5.92 -1.12
C VAL A 102 1.60 -5.07 -2.35
N LEU A 103 0.64 -4.15 -2.25
CA LEU A 103 0.28 -3.26 -3.36
C LEU A 103 1.41 -2.30 -3.72
N GLU A 104 2.11 -1.75 -2.73
CA GLU A 104 3.25 -0.87 -2.95
C GLU A 104 4.39 -1.61 -3.68
N SER A 105 4.71 -2.82 -3.22
CA SER A 105 5.70 -3.68 -3.86
C SER A 105 5.33 -3.98 -5.31
N HIS A 106 4.05 -4.25 -5.57
CA HIS A 106 3.54 -4.53 -6.91
C HIS A 106 3.65 -3.30 -7.83
N HIS A 107 3.23 -2.11 -7.38
CA HIS A 107 3.36 -0.88 -8.14
C HIS A 107 4.82 -0.49 -8.40
N ALA A 108 5.73 -0.73 -7.46
CA ALA A 108 7.16 -0.50 -7.65
C ALA A 108 7.73 -1.44 -8.72
N PHE A 109 7.35 -2.71 -8.68
CA PHE A 109 7.75 -3.71 -9.66
C PHE A 109 7.30 -3.35 -11.09
N ILE A 110 6.04 -2.96 -11.26
CA ILE A 110 5.50 -2.55 -12.57
C ILE A 110 6.30 -1.37 -13.14
N ARG A 111 6.58 -0.36 -12.30
CA ARG A 111 7.37 0.82 -12.74
C ARG A 111 8.79 0.45 -13.16
N LEU A 112 9.44 -0.45 -12.43
CA LEU A 112 10.76 -0.99 -12.79
C LEU A 112 10.71 -1.79 -14.10
N SER A 113 9.63 -2.55 -14.33
CA SER A 113 9.45 -3.30 -15.57
C SER A 113 9.30 -2.37 -16.77
N LEU A 114 8.45 -1.34 -16.67
CA LEU A 114 8.26 -0.36 -17.74
C LEU A 114 9.53 0.46 -18.03
N ALA A 115 10.29 0.83 -16.99
CA ALA A 115 11.56 1.53 -17.16
C ALA A 115 12.59 0.65 -17.89
N ARG A 116 12.59 -0.65 -17.61
CA ARG A 116 13.44 -1.64 -18.29
C ARG A 116 13.06 -1.82 -19.76
N ASP A 117 11.78 -1.91 -20.10
CA ASP A 117 11.32 -1.99 -21.50
C ASP A 117 11.67 -0.73 -22.30
N SER A 118 11.58 0.45 -21.68
CA SER A 118 12.02 1.72 -22.28
C SER A 118 13.54 1.76 -22.52
N ALA A 119 14.34 1.05 -21.74
CA ALA A 119 15.79 0.98 -21.92
C ALA A 119 16.16 0.03 -23.07
N TYR A 120 15.51 -1.13 -23.16
CA TYR A 120 15.72 -2.08 -24.26
C TYR A 120 15.37 -1.47 -25.63
N THR A 121 14.27 -0.74 -25.73
CA THR A 121 13.87 -0.05 -26.97
C THR A 121 14.82 1.07 -27.40
N LYS A 122 15.57 1.69 -26.46
CA LYS A 122 16.62 2.66 -26.82
C LYS A 122 17.92 2.00 -27.27
N LEU A 123 18.26 0.83 -26.73
CA LEU A 123 19.44 0.06 -27.16
C LEU A 123 19.26 -0.51 -28.57
N ASP A 124 18.06 -1.01 -28.89
CA ASP A 124 17.73 -1.50 -30.24
C ASP A 124 17.87 -0.40 -31.31
N LYS A 125 17.40 0.82 -31.02
CA LYS A 125 17.59 1.98 -31.91
C LYS A 125 19.04 2.44 -32.03
N SER A 126 19.88 2.23 -31.01
CA SER A 126 21.30 2.59 -31.06
C SER A 126 22.12 1.57 -31.86
N GLY A 127 21.81 0.27 -31.73
CA GLY A 127 22.45 -0.80 -32.50
C GLY A 127 22.05 -0.81 -33.99
N GLY A 128 20.86 -0.29 -34.33
CA GLY A 128 20.43 -0.08 -35.72
C GLY A 128 21.16 1.06 -36.44
N ALA A 129 21.68 2.06 -35.72
CA ALA A 129 22.42 3.17 -36.33
C ALA A 129 23.85 2.76 -36.74
N ASP A 130 24.50 1.91 -35.95
CA ASP A 130 25.86 1.44 -36.23
C ASP A 130 25.90 0.45 -37.41
N THR A 131 24.86 -0.35 -37.61
CA THR A 131 24.76 -1.28 -38.76
C THR A 131 24.51 -0.57 -40.09
N SER A 132 23.77 0.55 -40.12
CA SER A 132 23.66 1.39 -41.32
C SER A 132 24.97 2.09 -41.69
N CYS A 133 25.78 2.49 -40.70
CA CYS A 133 27.08 3.13 -40.95
C CYS A 133 28.11 2.11 -41.49
N VAL A 134 28.09 0.87 -41.00
CA VAL A 134 28.94 -0.22 -41.50
C VAL A 134 28.53 -0.66 -42.91
N GLN A 135 27.23 -0.79 -43.21
CA GLN A 135 26.79 -1.09 -44.59
C GLN A 135 27.12 0.05 -45.57
N MET A 136 27.03 1.31 -45.15
CA MET A 136 27.36 2.45 -46.01
C MET A 136 28.87 2.58 -46.27
N MET A 137 29.73 2.07 -45.38
CA MET A 137 31.18 1.96 -45.62
C MET A 137 31.56 0.76 -46.49
N THR A 138 30.87 -0.37 -46.40
CA THR A 138 31.13 -1.54 -47.27
C THR A 138 30.75 -1.28 -48.72
N VAL A 139 29.67 -0.53 -49.01
CA VAL A 139 29.28 -0.20 -50.40
C VAL A 139 30.24 0.80 -51.07
N ARG A 140 30.99 1.62 -50.31
CA ARG A 140 31.96 2.58 -50.88
C ARG A 140 33.26 1.91 -51.37
N HIS A 141 33.49 0.64 -51.05
CA HIS A 141 34.72 -0.07 -51.43
C HIS A 141 34.54 -1.01 -52.64
N GLU A 142 33.34 -1.03 -53.23
CA GLU A 142 32.98 -1.82 -54.44
C GLU A 142 32.63 -0.95 -55.66
N ILE A 143 33.04 0.33 -55.69
CA ILE A 143 32.96 1.19 -56.89
C ILE A 143 34.33 1.77 -57.21
#